data_AF-A0A1A9QG24-F1
#
_entry.id   AF-A0A1A9QG24-F1
#
_cell.length_a   1.000
_cell.length_b   1.000
_cell.length_c   1.000
_cell.angle_alpha   90.00
_cell.angle_beta   90.00
_cell.angle_gamma   90.00
#
_symmetry.space_group_name_H-M   'P 1'
#
loop_
_entity.id
_entity.type
_entity.pdbx_description
1 polymer ?
#
loop_
_entity_poly.entity_id
_entity_poly.type
_entity_poly.pdbx_seq_one_letter_code
_entity_poly.pdbx_strand_id
1 'polypeptide(L)'
;MQLIKEPNNGEWTNKWGAFIDAHQKADPQGIWKISDWKNKKAQRSNVPQEFKTNCSNNGSKQVVDKKEGIYQKVKSYCTKPLPATPTKR
;
A
#
# COMPACT_ATOMS: atom_id res chain seq x y z
N MET A 1 -3.64 13.28 5.07
CA MET A 1 -3.63 11.93 4.48
C MET A 1 -4.36 11.00 5.45
N GLN A 2 -5.39 10.30 5.01
CA GLN A 2 -6.09 9.33 5.86
C GLN A 2 -5.66 7.92 5.48
N LEU A 3 -5.03 7.21 6.42
CA LEU A 3 -4.70 5.79 6.25
C LEU A 3 -5.97 4.94 6.15
N ILE A 4 -5.90 3.87 5.37
CA ILE A 4 -6.94 2.83 5.36
C ILE A 4 -6.81 2.09 6.70
N LYS A 5 -7.84 2.15 7.55
CA LYS A 5 -7.86 1.52 8.88
C LYS A 5 -8.77 0.31 8.95
N GLU A 6 -9.86 0.34 8.18
CA GLU A 6 -10.88 -0.70 8.19
C GLU A 6 -10.49 -1.88 7.29
N PRO A 7 -11.03 -3.08 7.55
CA PRO A 7 -10.87 -4.26 6.70
C PRO A 7 -11.63 -4.13 5.37
N ASN A 8 -11.92 -2.92 4.89
CA ASN A 8 -12.66 -2.71 3.65
C ASN A 8 -11.86 -3.29 2.48
N ASN A 9 -12.27 -4.49 2.05
CA ASN A 9 -11.50 -5.34 1.16
C ASN A 9 -11.30 -4.68 -0.21
N GLY A 10 -12.23 -3.84 -0.67
CA GLY A 10 -12.11 -3.15 -1.96
C GLY A 10 -10.93 -2.17 -2.02
N GLU A 11 -10.79 -1.31 -1.00
CA GLU A 11 -9.69 -0.33 -0.95
C GLU A 11 -8.33 -1.03 -0.82
N TRP A 12 -8.25 -2.04 0.07
CA TRP A 12 -7.03 -2.81 0.26
C TRP A 12 -6.63 -3.62 -0.97
N THR A 13 -7.60 -4.22 -1.68
CA THR A 13 -7.34 -4.98 -2.91
C THR A 13 -6.78 -4.09 -4.01
N ASN A 14 -7.33 -2.88 -4.16
CA ASN A 14 -6.81 -1.90 -5.12
C ASN A 14 -5.35 -1.53 -4.82
N LYS A 15 -5.06 -1.19 -3.57
CA LYS A 15 -3.69 -0.82 -3.14
C LYS A 15 -2.70 -1.97 -3.23
N TRP A 16 -3.15 -3.17 -2.89
CA TRP A 16 -2.36 -4.38 -3.05
C TRP A 16 -2.01 -4.64 -4.52
N GLY A 17 -2.98 -4.48 -5.42
CA GLY A 17 -2.75 -4.55 -6.86
C GLY A 17 -1.69 -3.54 -7.33
N ALA A 18 -1.82 -2.27 -6.93
CA ALA A 18 -0.83 -1.24 -7.26
C ALA A 18 0.58 -1.56 -6.70
N PHE A 19 0.65 -2.15 -5.50
CA PHE A 19 1.90 -2.59 -4.91
C PHE A 19 2.53 -3.75 -5.69
N ILE A 20 1.74 -4.74 -6.13
CA ILE A 20 2.18 -5.82 -7.01
C ILE A 20 2.74 -5.25 -8.32
N ASP A 21 2.02 -4.34 -8.96
CA ASP A 21 2.41 -3.77 -10.25
C ASP A 21 3.74 -3.01 -10.16
N ALA A 22 3.94 -2.26 -9.06
CA ALA A 22 5.18 -1.55 -8.79
C ALA A 22 6.39 -2.49 -8.51
N HIS A 23 6.13 -3.75 -8.15
CA HIS A 23 7.14 -4.75 -7.77
C HIS A 23 7.12 -5.99 -8.69
N GLN A 24 6.64 -5.85 -9.93
CA GLN A 24 6.66 -6.95 -10.91
C GLN A 24 8.08 -7.39 -11.28
N LYS A 25 8.98 -6.41 -11.40
CA LYS A 25 10.37 -6.62 -11.84
C LYS A 25 11.32 -7.00 -10.70
N ALA A 26 10.97 -6.68 -9.45
CA ALA A 26 11.80 -6.94 -8.29
C ALA A 26 10.97 -7.13 -7.04
N ASP A 27 11.34 -8.13 -6.24
CA ASP A 27 10.67 -8.46 -4.99
C ASP A 27 10.80 -7.31 -3.98
N PRO A 28 9.73 -6.97 -3.23
CA PRO A 28 9.79 -5.90 -2.25
C PRO A 28 10.77 -6.24 -1.13
N GLN A 29 11.63 -5.27 -0.79
CA GLN A 29 12.73 -5.43 0.19
C GLN A 29 12.55 -4.53 1.42
N GLY A 30 13.33 -4.82 2.47
CA GLY A 30 13.42 -4.01 3.68
C GLY A 30 12.08 -3.86 4.40
N ILE A 31 11.70 -2.61 4.73
CA ILE A 31 10.46 -2.28 5.45
C ILE A 31 9.16 -2.55 4.67
N TRP A 32 9.27 -2.97 3.40
CA TRP A 32 8.16 -3.37 2.54
C TRP A 32 8.19 -4.86 2.20
N LYS A 33 9.15 -5.61 2.76
CA LYS A 33 9.29 -7.06 2.53
C LYS A 33 7.98 -7.78 2.87
N ILE A 34 7.66 -8.75 2.02
CA ILE A 34 6.52 -9.65 2.18
C ILE A 34 7.04 -11.08 2.04
N SER A 35 6.73 -11.94 3.02
CA SER A 35 7.10 -13.35 2.96
C SER A 35 6.32 -14.05 1.84
N ASP A 36 6.91 -15.05 1.19
CA ASP A 36 6.27 -15.79 0.10
C ASP A 36 5.70 -14.90 -1.02
N TRP A 37 6.43 -13.83 -1.36
CA TRP A 37 6.01 -12.83 -2.34
C TRP A 37 5.51 -13.44 -3.66
N LYS A 38 6.21 -14.45 -4.19
CA LYS A 38 5.83 -15.12 -5.45
C LYS A 38 4.42 -15.72 -5.39
N ASN A 39 4.03 -16.30 -4.26
CA ASN A 39 2.71 -16.89 -4.07
C ASN A 39 1.66 -15.81 -3.80
N LYS A 40 1.98 -14.85 -2.93
CA LYS A 40 1.04 -13.79 -2.54
C LYS A 40 0.72 -12.83 -3.69
N LYS A 41 1.69 -12.50 -4.54
CA LYS A 41 1.46 -11.63 -5.71
C LYS A 41 0.54 -12.26 -6.76
N ALA A 42 0.48 -13.59 -6.82
CA ALA A 42 -0.45 -14.31 -7.70
C ALA A 42 -1.90 -14.23 -7.17
N GLN A 43 -2.08 -14.03 -5.86
CA GLN A 43 -3.39 -13.91 -5.21
C GLN A 43 -3.79 -12.43 -5.04
N ARG A 44 -4.06 -11.75 -6.16
CA ARG A 44 -4.34 -10.30 -6.15
C ARG A 44 -5.58 -9.91 -5.34
N SER A 45 -6.55 -10.81 -5.20
CA SER A 45 -7.77 -10.60 -4.39
C SER A 45 -7.55 -10.88 -2.90
N ASN A 46 -6.46 -11.56 -2.54
CA ASN A 46 -6.14 -11.93 -1.17
C ASN A 46 -5.07 -10.98 -0.63
N VAL A 47 -5.50 -9.94 0.08
CA VAL A 47 -4.58 -8.94 0.61
C VAL A 47 -3.85 -9.51 1.84
N PRO A 48 -2.51 -9.65 1.79
CA PRO A 48 -1.77 -10.20 2.92
C PRO A 48 -1.87 -9.31 4.15
N GLN A 49 -2.00 -9.92 5.33
CA GLN A 49 -1.97 -9.17 6.59
C GLN A 49 -0.64 -8.41 6.76
N GLU A 50 0.49 -8.99 6.33
CA GLU A 50 1.80 -8.32 6.33
C GLU A 50 1.79 -7.00 5.56
N PHE A 51 1.08 -6.93 4.42
CA PHE A 51 0.99 -5.70 3.65
C PHE A 51 0.25 -4.61 4.43
N LYS A 52 -0.87 -4.97 5.08
CA LYS A 52 -1.64 -4.06 5.95
C LYS A 52 -0.81 -3.62 7.16
N THR A 53 -0.10 -4.55 7.80
CA THR A 53 0.80 -4.27 8.92
C THR A 53 1.95 -3.33 8.52
N ASN A 54 2.55 -3.54 7.35
CA ASN A 54 3.58 -2.64 6.81
C ASN A 54 3.03 -1.22 6.65
N CYS A 55 1.78 -1.08 6.19
CA CYS A 55 1.12 0.21 6.09
C CYS A 55 0.91 0.88 7.46
N SER A 56 0.46 0.15 8.48
CA SER A 56 0.31 0.68 9.83
C SER A 56 1.67 1.08 10.44
N ASN A 57 2.68 0.22 10.32
CA ASN A 57 4.01 0.44 10.87
C ASN A 57 4.71 1.62 10.18
N ASN A 58 4.70 1.66 8.85
CA ASN A 58 5.36 2.72 8.10
C ASN A 58 4.56 4.03 8.14
N GLY A 59 3.23 3.97 8.25
CA GLY A 59 2.38 5.15 8.41
C GLY A 59 2.47 5.82 9.78
N SER A 60 2.97 5.10 10.79
CA SER A 60 3.15 5.62 12.15
C SER A 60 4.57 6.18 12.40
N LYS A 61 5.49 6.00 11.46
CA LYS A 61 6.86 6.52 11.57
C LYS A 61 6.87 8.03 11.30
N GLN A 62 7.52 8.77 12.19
CA GLN A 62 7.89 10.16 11.93
C GLN A 62 9.07 10.18 10.95
N VAL A 63 8.91 10.94 9.88
CA VAL A 63 9.94 11.18 8.87
C VAL A 63 10.32 12.66 8.92
N VAL A 64 11.59 12.97 8.68
CA VAL A 64 12.07 14.36 8.72
C VAL A 64 11.74 15.06 7.41
N ASP A 65 11.72 14.31 6.29
CA ASP A 65 11.36 14.84 4.98
C ASP A 65 10.21 14.04 4.33
N LYS A 66 9.25 14.77 3.75
CA LYS A 66 8.14 14.20 2.94
C LYS A 66 8.61 13.64 1.59
N LYS A 67 9.85 13.96 1.19
CA LYS A 67 10.52 13.36 0.03
C LYS A 67 11.13 12.01 0.35
N GLU A 68 11.21 11.61 1.63
CA GLU A 68 11.63 10.25 1.97
C GLU A 68 10.75 9.23 1.26
N GLY A 69 11.39 8.22 0.67
CA GLY A 69 10.69 7.20 -0.11
C GLY A 69 9.60 6.48 0.69
N ILE A 70 9.71 6.44 2.02
CA ILE A 70 8.69 5.86 2.89
C ILE A 70 7.39 6.69 2.90
N TYR A 71 7.46 8.02 2.93
CA TYR A 71 6.29 8.89 2.91
C TYR A 71 5.51 8.74 1.59
N GLN A 72 6.23 8.73 0.46
CA GLN A 72 5.63 8.55 -0.86
C GLN A 72 5.02 7.16 -1.03
N LYS A 73 5.67 6.11 -0.51
CA LYS A 73 5.13 4.74 -0.54
C LYS A 73 3.90 4.58 0.35
N VAL A 74 3.91 5.15 1.57
CA VAL A 74 2.71 5.17 2.44
C VAL A 74 1.56 5.93 1.78
N LYS A 75 1.83 7.07 1.13
CA LYS A 75 0.85 7.81 0.34
C LYS A 75 0.28 7.02 -0.83
N SER A 76 1.12 6.23 -1.48
CA SER A 76 0.69 5.46 -2.64
C SER A 76 -0.13 4.24 -2.23
N TYR A 77 0.32 3.50 -1.21
CA TYR A 77 -0.17 2.15 -0.91
C TYR A 77 -1.06 2.05 0.33
N CYS A 78 -1.07 3.05 1.22
CA CYS A 78 -1.68 2.91 2.54
C CYS A 78 -2.79 3.93 2.81
N THR A 79 -2.98 4.92 1.94
CA THR A 79 -4.03 5.92 2.11
C THR A 79 -5.19 5.73 1.18
N LYS A 80 -6.38 6.05 1.68
CA LYS A 80 -7.61 6.04 0.89
C LYS A 80 -7.39 6.85 -0.39
N PRO A 81 -7.88 6.36 -1.55
CA PRO A 81 -7.94 7.21 -2.73
C PRO A 81 -8.67 8.50 -2.31
N LEU A 82 -8.12 9.66 -2.70
CA LEU A 82 -8.91 10.89 -2.59
C LEU A 82 -10.22 10.62 -3.32
N PRO A 83 -11.39 10.93 -2.74
CA PRO A 83 -12.61 10.87 -3.52
C PRO A 83 -12.34 11.74 -4.75
N ALA A 84 -12.35 11.11 -5.93
CA ALA A 84 -12.35 11.87 -7.17
C ALA A 84 -13.58 12.76 -7.04
N THR A 85 -13.37 14.05 -6.85
CA THR A 85 -14.46 15.01 -7.01
C THR A 85 -15.06 14.69 -8.38
N PRO A 86 -16.38 14.41 -8.47
CA PRO A 86 -17.00 14.28 -9.77
C PRO A 86 -16.82 15.64 -10.44
N THR A 87 -16.00 15.69 -11.49
CA THR A 87 -15.95 16.85 -12.38
C THR A 87 -17.35 16.96 -12.99
N LYS A 88 -18.16 17.82 -12.37
CA LYS A 88 -19.39 18.37 -12.92
C LYS A 88 -19.05 18.86 -14.34
N ARG A 89 -19.69 18.29 -15.36
CA ARG A 89 -19.81 18.91 -16.67
C ARG A 89 -21.27 18.86 -17.08
#